data_AF-A0A957D9M0-F1
#
_entry.id   AF-A0A957D9M0-F1
#
_cell.length_a   1.000
_cell.length_b   1.000
_cell.length_c   1.000
_cell.angle_alpha   90.00
_cell.angle_beta   90.00
_cell.angle_gamma   90.00
#
_symmetry.space_group_name_H-M   'P 1'
#
loop_
_entity.id
_entity.type
_entity.pdbx_description
1 polymer ?
#
loop_
_entity_poly.entity_id
_entity_poly.type
_entity_poly.pdbx_seq_one_letter_code
_entity_poly.pdbx_strand_id
1 'polypeptide(L)' 'MSHVSHKLSNSFEGALAGGGDPATSPLYVFGPFLKLIVVAGVAQITFGASVWLVVLTVAMVSAMYRLV' A
#
# COMPACT_ATOMS: atom_id res chain seq x y z
N MET A 1 -22.54 24.24 -6.06
CA MET A 1 -21.58 23.91 -7.13
C MET A 1 -20.20 24.34 -6.65
N SER A 2 -19.38 23.42 -6.14
CA SER A 2 -18.04 23.74 -5.62
C SER A 2 -17.11 24.05 -6.79
N HIS A 3 -16.92 25.34 -7.08
CA HIS A 3 -16.01 25.79 -8.12
C HIS A 3 -14.57 25.59 -7.63
N VAL A 4 -13.87 24.58 -8.17
CA VAL A 4 -12.46 24.35 -7.86
C VAL A 4 -11.67 25.49 -8.49
N SER A 5 -11.28 26.47 -7.66
CA SER A 5 -10.65 27.73 -8.09
C SER A 5 -9.14 27.60 -8.38
N HIS A 6 -8.56 26.41 -8.24
CA HIS A 6 -7.15 26.14 -8.47
C HIS A 6 -6.95 24.97 -9.42
N LYS A 7 -5.85 24.98 -10.19
CA LYS A 7 -5.47 23.85 -11.04
C LYS A 7 -5.10 22.67 -10.14
N LEU A 8 -5.78 21.53 -10.29
CA LEU A 8 -5.48 20.32 -9.52
C LEU A 8 -4.02 19.93 -9.77
N SER A 9 -3.27 19.76 -8.68
CA SER A 9 -1.82 19.58 -8.72
C SER A 9 -1.44 18.11 -8.94
N ASN A 10 -2.33 17.19 -8.51
CA ASN A 10 -2.06 15.76 -8.59
C ASN A 10 -3.31 14.91 -8.90
N SER A 11 -3.08 13.69 -9.36
CA SER A 11 -4.12 12.71 -9.74
C SER A 11 -5.04 12.34 -8.56
N PHE A 12 -4.54 12.40 -7.33
CA PHE A 12 -5.32 12.12 -6.12
C PHE A 12 -6.38 13.20 -5.84
N GLU A 13 -6.00 14.48 -5.99
CA GLU A 13 -6.94 15.60 -5.91
C GLU A 13 -8.00 15.52 -7.00
N GLY A 14 -7.62 15.11 -8.22
CA GLY A 14 -8.55 14.91 -9.33
C GLY A 14 -9.55 13.77 -9.06
N ALA A 15 -9.08 12.65 -8.51
CA ALA A 15 -9.93 11.52 -8.15
C ALA A 15 -10.92 11.83 -7.01
N LEU A 16 -10.53 12.68 -6.06
CA LEU A 16 -11.37 13.13 -4.96
C LEU A 16 -12.35 14.23 -5.36
N ALA A 17 -11.95 15.15 -6.25
CA ALA A 17 -12.81 16.23 -6.73
C ALA A 17 -13.87 15.77 -7.74
N GLY A 18 -13.64 14.65 -8.43
CA GLY A 18 -14.53 14.08 -9.46
C GLY A 18 -15.73 13.29 -8.94
N GLY A 19 -16.10 13.39 -7.65
CA GLY A 19 -17.08 12.51 -7.02
C GLY A 19 -18.32 13.22 -6.46
N GLY A 20 -19.35 13.40 -7.29
CA GLY A 20 -20.68 13.86 -6.85
C GLY A 20 -21.63 12.71 -6.49
N ASP A 21 -21.47 11.54 -7.13
CA ASP A 21 -22.21 10.32 -6.84
C ASP A 21 -21.29 9.07 -6.91
N PRO A 22 -21.62 7.98 -6.20
CA PRO A 22 -20.75 6.79 -6.11
C PRO A 22 -20.47 6.11 -7.46
N ALA A 23 -21.34 6.23 -8.45
CA ALA A 23 -21.18 5.54 -9.73
C ALA A 23 -20.25 6.28 -10.71
N THR A 24 -20.08 7.59 -10.54
CA THR A 24 -19.23 8.43 -11.41
C THR A 24 -17.89 8.83 -10.80
N SER A 25 -17.70 8.55 -9.50
CA SER A 25 -16.45 8.89 -8.79
C SER A 25 -15.32 7.94 -9.23
N PRO A 26 -14.17 8.47 -9.71
CA PRO A 26 -13.03 7.65 -10.12
C PRO A 26 -12.56 6.68 -9.04
N LEU A 27 -12.61 7.11 -7.77
CA LEU A 27 -12.17 6.30 -6.65
C LEU A 27 -13.03 5.05 -6.42
N TYR A 28 -14.33 5.10 -6.72
CA TYR A 28 -15.22 3.94 -6.62
C TYR A 28 -14.95 2.94 -7.76
N VAL A 29 -14.80 3.43 -8.98
CA VAL A 29 -14.47 2.60 -10.17
C VAL A 29 -13.12 1.89 -10.00
N PHE A 30 -12.13 2.56 -9.41
CA PHE A 30 -10.84 1.96 -9.09
C PHE A 30 -10.82 1.15 -7.79
N GLY A 31 -11.90 1.14 -7.01
CA GLY A 31 -11.99 0.46 -5.70
C GLY A 31 -11.54 -1.01 -5.72
N PRO A 32 -12.04 -1.86 -6.64
CA PRO A 32 -11.61 -3.25 -6.74
C PRO A 32 -10.11 -3.38 -7.06
N PHE A 33 -9.57 -2.51 -7.92
CA PHE A 33 -8.16 -2.52 -8.29
C PHE A 33 -7.25 -2.06 -7.13
N LEU A 34 -7.64 -0.99 -6.42
CA LEU A 34 -6.97 -0.55 -5.20
C LEU A 34 -6.93 -1.66 -4.14
N LYS A 35 -8.05 -2.38 -3.96
CA LYS A 35 -8.12 -3.52 -3.04
C LYS A 35 -7.10 -4.60 -3.41
N LEU A 36 -6.98 -4.93 -4.69
CA LEU A 36 -5.99 -5.92 -5.15
C LEU A 36 -4.56 -5.46 -4.90
N ILE A 37 -4.24 -4.20 -5.19
CA ILE A 37 -2.90 -3.64 -4.92
C ILE A 37 -2.57 -3.68 -3.43
N VAL A 38 -3.50 -3.25 -2.58
CA VAL A 38 -3.30 -3.24 -1.13
C VAL A 38 -3.09 -4.66 -0.61
N VAL A 39 -3.95 -5.61 -1.00
CA VAL A 39 -3.82 -7.01 -0.57
C VAL A 39 -2.51 -7.63 -1.07
N ALA A 40 -2.14 -7.39 -2.32
CA ALA A 40 -0.87 -7.87 -2.88
C ALA A 40 0.34 -7.28 -2.17
N GLY A 41 0.31 -5.97 -1.86
CA GLY A 41 1.36 -5.30 -1.11
C GLY A 41 1.52 -5.87 0.30
N VAL A 42 0.41 -6.08 1.02
CA VAL A 42 0.43 -6.71 2.35
C VAL A 42 1.03 -8.11 2.26
N ALA A 43 0.58 -8.93 1.31
CA ALA A 43 1.09 -10.29 1.13
C ALA A 43 2.61 -10.33 0.87
N GLN A 44 3.11 -9.44 0.01
CA GLN A 44 4.54 -9.34 -0.30
C GLN A 44 5.36 -8.97 0.95
N ILE A 45 4.90 -7.98 1.72
CA ILE A 45 5.61 -7.51 2.92
C ILE A 45 5.63 -8.60 3.99
N THR A 46 4.48 -9.24 4.27
CA THR A 46 4.38 -10.31 5.26
C THR A 46 5.26 -11.50 4.90
N PHE A 47 5.28 -11.90 3.62
CA PHE A 47 6.16 -12.98 3.16
C PHE A 47 7.64 -12.61 3.34
N GLY A 48 8.05 -11.43 2.89
CA GLY A 48 9.43 -10.96 3.04
C GLY A 48 9.86 -10.86 4.51
N ALA A 49 9.00 -10.33 5.38
CA ALA A 49 9.26 -10.25 6.82
C ALA A 49 9.46 -11.64 7.44
N SER A 50 8.65 -12.62 7.04
CA SER A 50 8.78 -14.01 7.53
C SER A 50 10.12 -14.61 7.16
N VAL A 51 10.61 -14.40 5.93
CA VAL A 51 11.94 -14.84 5.48
C VAL A 51 13.04 -14.16 6.28
N TRP A 52 12.94 -12.85 6.51
CA TRP A 52 13.91 -12.10 7.31
C TRP A 52 13.99 -12.56 8.76
N LEU A 53 12.86 -12.95 9.36
CA LEU A 53 12.86 -13.53 10.70
C LEU A 53 13.67 -14.83 10.75
N VAL A 54 13.53 -15.70 9.75
CA VAL A 54 14.33 -16.94 9.66
C VAL A 54 15.82 -16.61 9.54
N VAL A 55 16.19 -15.68 8.66
CA VAL A 55 17.59 -15.24 8.50
C VAL A 55 18.15 -14.70 9.81
N LEU A 56 17.37 -13.86 10.52
CA LEU A 56 17.76 -13.30 11.80
C LEU A 56 17.96 -14.40 12.85
N THR A 57 17.06 -15.38 12.93
CA THR A 57 17.21 -16.51 13.85
C THR A 57 18.50 -17.28 13.57
N VAL A 58 18.78 -17.61 12.31
CA VAL A 58 20.02 -18.30 11.93
C VAL A 58 21.25 -17.46 12.27
N ALA A 59 21.22 -16.16 11.98
CA ALA A 59 22.32 -15.25 12.30
C ALA A 59 22.56 -15.16 13.81
N MET A 60 21.50 -15.07 14.61
CA MET A 60 21.57 -15.01 16.08
C MET A 60 22.16 -16.29 16.66
N VAL A 61 21.66 -17.46 16.23
CA VAL A 61 22.18 -18.76 16.67
C VAL A 61 23.65 -18.93 16.26
N SER A 62 23.99 -18.56 15.03
CA SER A 62 25.38 -18.59 14.56
C SER A 62 26.29 -17.66 15.38
N ALA A 63 25.79 -16.48 15.78
CA ALA A 63 26.54 -15.57 16.63
C ALA A 63 26.75 -16.15 18.03
N MET A 64 25.73 -16.76 18.63
CA MET A 64 25.84 -17.40 19.95
C MET A 64 26.89 -18.51 19.95
N TYR A 65 26.90 -19.38 18.93
CA TYR A 65 27.91 -20.42 18.81
C TYR A 65 29.32 -19.91 18.49
N ARG A 66 29.46 -18.72 17.90
CA ARG A 66 30.77 -18.12 17.63
C ARG A 66 31.35 -17.36 18.82
N LEU A 67 30.50 -16.91 19.74
CA LEU A 67 30.89 -16.18 20.96
C LEU A 67 31.24 -17.10 22.14
N VAL A 68 30.86 -18.38 22.07
CA VAL A 68 31.27 -19.47 22.98
C VAL A 68 32.55 -20.11 22.46
#